data_AF-A0A7H8SAQ8-F1
#
_entry.id   AF-A0A7H8SAQ8-F1
#
_cell.length_a   1.000
_cell.length_b   1.000
_cell.length_c   1.000
_cell.angle_alpha   90.00
_cell.angle_beta   90.00
_cell.angle_gamma   90.00
#
_symmetry.space_group_name_H-M   'P 1'
#
loop_
_entity.id
_entity.type
_entity.pdbx_description
1 polymer ?
#
loop_
_entity_poly.entity_id
_entity_poly.type
_entity_poly.pdbx_seq_one_letter_code
_entity_poly.pdbx_strand_id
1 'polypeptide(L)' 'MKTIQNWETEIINYHRLRFINAVVKGRHNKIKALQRRHCFTRNRNVYKDRILVECNLAYMQETASTIDFGVEP' A
#
# COMPACT_ATOMS: atom_id res chain seq x y z
N MET A 1 -33.59 -5.82 2.92
CA MET A 1 -32.33 -5.42 2.27
C MET A 1 -31.19 -6.33 2.73
N LYS A 2 -30.99 -7.49 2.07
CA LYS A 2 -29.92 -8.45 2.44
C LYS A 2 -28.53 -7.90 2.15
N THR A 3 -28.40 -7.07 1.12
CA THR A 3 -27.11 -6.50 0.70
C THR A 3 -26.52 -5.60 1.79
N ILE A 4 -27.27 -4.65 2.35
CA ILE A 4 -26.71 -3.76 3.38
C ILE A 4 -26.27 -4.56 4.61
N GLN A 5 -27.04 -5.57 5.04
CA GLN A 5 -26.66 -6.44 6.15
C GLN A 5 -25.37 -7.24 5.87
N ASN A 6 -25.19 -7.72 4.64
CA ASN A 6 -23.98 -8.45 4.24
C ASN A 6 -22.73 -7.56 4.15
N TRP A 7 -22.88 -6.24 4.00
CA TRP A 7 -21.78 -5.28 3.85
C TRP A 7 -21.62 -4.34 5.05
N GLU A 8 -22.42 -4.52 6.10
CA GLU A 8 -22.49 -3.60 7.25
C GLU A 8 -21.13 -3.43 7.92
N THR A 9 -20.44 -4.56 8.17
CA THR A 9 -19.11 -4.58 8.79
C THR A 9 -18.08 -3.85 7.93
N GLU A 10 -18.05 -4.09 6.63
CA GLU A 10 -17.12 -3.47 5.68
C GLU A 10 -17.36 -1.97 5.55
N ILE A 11 -18.62 -1.54 5.54
CA ILE A 11 -19.00 -0.12 5.51
C ILE A 11 -18.52 0.58 6.79
N ILE A 12 -18.81 0.00 7.96
CA ILE A 12 -18.35 0.55 9.25
C ILE A 12 -16.82 0.63 9.28
N ASN A 13 -16.13 -0.41 8.83
CA ASN A 13 -14.67 -0.44 8.79
C ASN A 13 -14.08 0.59 7.82
N TYR A 14 -14.72 0.81 6.67
CA TYR A 14 -14.31 1.85 5.72
C TYR A 14 -14.35 3.23 6.36
N HIS A 15 -15.39 3.52 7.15
CA HIS A 15 -15.52 4.81 7.83
C HIS A 15 -14.54 4.96 9.00
N ARG A 16 -14.34 3.90 9.80
CA ARG A 16 -13.39 3.91 10.93
C ARG A 16 -11.94 4.01 10.49
N LEU A 17 -11.57 3.36 9.39
CA LEU A 17 -10.18 3.25 8.91
C LEU A 17 -9.96 4.03 7.61
N ARG A 18 -10.72 5.11 7.40
CA ARG A 18 -10.75 5.86 6.13
C ARG A 18 -9.37 6.29 5.63
N PHE A 19 -8.51 6.78 6.51
CA PHE A 19 -7.15 7.21 6.17
C PHE A 19 -6.29 6.04 5.70
N ILE A 20 -6.35 4.91 6.43
CA ILE A 20 -5.62 3.69 6.08
C ILE A 20 -6.14 3.13 4.76
N ASN A 21 -7.46 3.12 4.56
CA ASN A 21 -8.04 2.63 3.32
C ASN A 21 -7.66 3.50 2.11
N ALA A 22 -7.59 4.83 2.28
CA ALA A 22 -7.09 5.73 1.23
C ALA A 22 -5.63 5.42 0.87
N VAL A 23 -4.77 5.18 1.88
CA VAL A 23 -3.37 4.80 1.69
C VAL A 23 -3.26 3.44 0.97
N VAL A 24 -3.98 2.42 1.44
CA VAL A 24 -4.01 1.07 0.82
C VAL A 24 -4.50 1.15 -0.62
N LYS A 25 -5.59 1.88 -0.87
CA LYS A 25 -6.14 2.10 -2.21
C LYS A 25 -5.15 2.84 -3.12
N GLY A 26 -4.41 3.82 -2.59
CA GLY A 26 -3.34 4.50 -3.29
C GLY A 26 -2.23 3.55 -3.73
N ARG A 27 -1.75 2.68 -2.82
CA ARG A 27 -0.74 1.66 -3.14
C ARG A 27 -1.24 0.65 -4.18
N HIS A 28 -2.47 0.18 -4.03
CA HIS A 28 -3.10 -0.73 -4.99
C HIS A 28 -3.16 -0.12 -6.40
N ASN A 29 -3.51 1.16 -6.50
CA ASN A 29 -3.53 1.88 -7.77
C ASN A 29 -2.13 2.00 -8.39
N LYS A 30 -1.09 2.25 -7.59
CA LYS A 30 0.31 2.28 -8.08
C LYS A 30 0.74 0.92 -8.63
N ILE A 31 0.43 -0.18 -7.93
CA ILE A 31 0.73 -1.55 -8.41
C ILE A 31 -0.02 -1.83 -9.71
N LYS A 32 -1.32 -1.50 -9.80
CA LYS A 32 -2.09 -1.65 -11.04
C LYS A 32 -1.51 -0.81 -12.19
N ALA A 33 -1.04 0.41 -11.93
CA ALA A 33 -0.38 1.24 -12.93
C ALA A 33 0.95 0.63 -13.41
N LEU A 34 1.72 0.03 -12.50
CA LEU A 34 2.94 -0.71 -12.83
C LEU A 34 2.63 -1.93 -13.72
N GLN A 35 1.61 -2.70 -13.38
CA GLN A 35 1.16 -3.86 -14.15
C GLN A 35 0.73 -3.50 -15.57
N ARG A 36 0.01 -2.37 -15.75
CA ARG A 36 -0.41 -1.89 -17.07
C ARG A 36 0.77 -1.42 -17.93
N ARG A 37 1.77 -0.76 -17.33
CA ARG A 37 2.95 -0.26 -18.05
C ARG A 37 3.89 -1.38 -18.52
N HIS A 38 3.95 -2.49 -17.80
CA HIS A 38 4.95 -3.54 -18.03
C HIS A 38 4.38 -4.91 -18.41
N CYS A 39 3.11 -4.99 -18.85
CA CYS A 39 2.45 -6.21 -19.36
C CYS A 39 2.90 -7.48 -18.63
N PHE A 40 2.56 -7.60 -17.33
CA PHE A 40 2.94 -8.74 -16.48
C PHE A 40 4.41 -9.14 -16.65
N THR A 41 5.30 -8.28 -16.16
CA THR A 41 6.74 -8.48 -15.98
C THR A 41 7.20 -9.94 -16.08
N ARG A 42 7.87 -10.29 -17.19
CA ARG A 42 8.53 -11.58 -17.44
C ARG A 42 9.54 -11.99 -16.35
N ASN A 43 10.01 -11.03 -15.54
CA ASN A 43 10.95 -11.28 -14.44
C ASN A 43 10.32 -10.86 -13.09
N ARG A 44 10.08 -11.85 -12.24
CA ARG A 44 9.48 -11.68 -10.91
C ARG A 44 10.34 -10.84 -9.96
N ASN A 45 11.67 -10.91 -10.06
CA ASN A 45 12.58 -10.16 -9.20
C ASN A 45 12.49 -8.67 -9.53
N VAL A 46 12.60 -8.33 -10.82
CA VAL A 46 12.45 -6.94 -11.30
C VAL A 46 11.09 -6.34 -10.93
N TYR A 47 10.02 -7.15 -10.95
CA TYR A 47 8.70 -6.71 -10.51
C TYR A 47 8.64 -6.37 -9.02
N LYS A 48 9.23 -7.23 -8.17
CA LYS A 48 9.30 -7.00 -6.72
C LYS A 48 10.11 -5.75 -6.42
N ASP A 49 11.27 -5.59 -7.05
CA ASP A 49 12.14 -4.43 -6.83
C ASP A 49 11.43 -3.12 -7.22
N ARG A 50 10.68 -3.12 -8.34
CA ARG A 50 9.86 -1.98 -8.75
C ARG A 50 8.70 -1.69 -7.80
N ILE A 51 8.06 -2.70 -7.22
CA ILE A 51 7.05 -2.47 -6.17
C ILE A 51 7.70 -1.78 -4.97
N LEU A 52 8.86 -2.28 -4.52
CA LEU A 52 9.57 -1.70 -3.38
C LEU A 52 9.96 -0.25 -3.64
N VAL A 53 10.53 0.06 -4.79
CA VAL A 53 10.99 1.42 -5.14
C VAL A 53 9.82 2.34 -5.49
N GLU A 54 8.91 1.95 -6.39
CA GLU A 54 7.88 2.87 -6.92
C GLU A 54 6.62 2.94 -6.04
N CYS A 55 6.29 1.86 -5.33
CA CYS A 55 5.04 1.76 -4.55
C CYS A 55 5.23 1.96 -3.05
N ASN A 56 6.44 1.76 -2.50
CA ASN A 56 6.72 1.86 -1.06
C ASN A 56 7.71 2.97 -0.66
N LEU A 57 8.14 3.85 -1.58
CA LEU A 57 9.16 4.88 -1.31
C LEU A 57 8.92 5.74 -0.06
N ALA A 58 7.66 6.11 0.20
CA ALA A 58 7.30 6.92 1.37
C ALA A 58 7.55 6.21 2.71
N TYR A 59 7.42 4.89 2.76
CA TYR A 59 7.64 4.10 3.99
C TYR A 59 9.11 3.84 4.26
N MET A 60 9.91 3.66 3.20
CA MET A 60 11.36 3.47 3.34
C MET A 60 12.05 4.72 3.90
N GLN A 61 11.50 5.91 3.64
CA GLN A 61 12.02 7.19 4.15
C GLN A 61 11.65 7.45 5.62
N GLU A 62 10.43 7.11 6.04
CA GLU A 62 10.01 7.18 7.46
C GLU A 62 10.76 6.19 8.37
N THR A 63 11.09 5.00 7.87
CA THR A 63 11.89 4.04 8.63
C THR A 63 13.36 4.44 8.74
N ALA A 64 13.90 5.16 7.76
CA ALA A 64 15.29 5.64 7.79
C ALA A 64 15.49 6.79 8.78
N SER A 65 14.47 7.64 8.99
CA SER A 65 14.51 8.71 10.00
C SER A 65 14.19 8.24 11.43
N THR A 66 13.57 7.07 11.59
CA THR A 66 13.26 6.49 12.92
C THR A 66 14.48 5.78 13.54
N ILE A 67 15.42 5.29 12.73
CA ILE A 67 16.64 4.62 13.23
C ILE A 67 17.67 5.63 13.77
N ASP A 68 17.54 6.92 13.47
CA ASP A 68 18.49 7.98 13.87
C ASP A 68 18.24 8.56 15.28
N PHE A 69 17.20 8.08 16.00
CA PHE A 69 16.89 8.49 17.38
C PHE A 69 17.12 7.38 18.43
N GLY A 70 17.85 6.31 18.08
CA GLY A 70 17.97 5.10 18.89
C GLY A 70 19.37 4.71 19.36
N VAL A 71 20.35 5.63 19.39
CA VAL A 71 21.66 5.38 20.00
C VAL A 71 21.88 6.42 21.09
N GLU A 72 21.54 6.08 22.34
CA GLU A 72 22.16 6.73 23.50
C GLU A 72 23.47 6.01 23.85
N PRO A 73 24.51 6.76 24.31
CA PRO A 73 25.76 6.19 24.81
C PRO A 73 25.61 5.39 26.11
#